data_AF-A0A933DPU5-F1
#
_entry.id   AF-A0A933DPU5-F1
#
_cell.length_a   1.000
_cell.length_b   1.000
_cell.length_c   1.000
_cell.angle_alpha   90.00
_cell.angle_beta   90.00
_cell.angle_gamma   90.00
#
_symmetry.space_group_name_H-M   'P 1'
#
loop_
_entity.id
_entity.type
_entity.pdbx_description
1 polymer ?
#
loop_
_entity_poly.entity_id
_entity_poly.type
_entity_poly.pdbx_seq_one_letter_code
_entity_poly.pdbx_strand_id
1 'polypeptide(L)' 'MDVLHKISFWLLVIGGLNWLLYVLGWEVGGVLLGGMDAMLAQVVYVVVGLAALFEVFYFFKK' A
#
# COMPACT_ATOMS: atom_id res chain seq x y z
N MET A 1 11.38 8.72 16.14
CA MET A 1 10.66 7.93 15.12
C MET A 1 10.95 8.59 13.79
N ASP A 2 11.70 7.91 12.92
CA ASP A 2 12.00 8.39 11.57
C ASP A 2 10.69 8.68 10.81
N VAL A 3 10.61 9.83 10.15
CA VAL A 3 9.40 10.25 9.41
C VAL A 3 9.12 9.27 8.27
N LEU A 4 10.17 8.75 7.63
CA LEU A 4 10.03 7.81 6.51
C LEU A 4 9.48 6.46 6.97
N HIS A 5 9.87 5.99 8.16
CA HIS A 5 9.30 4.80 8.78
C HIS A 5 7.81 5.00 9.10
N LYS A 6 7.42 6.13 9.69
CA LYS A 6 5.99 6.40 9.94
C LYS A 6 5.16 6.38 8.66
N ILE A 7 5.64 7.05 7.61
CA ILE A 7 4.92 7.11 6.33
C ILE A 7 4.82 5.71 5.70
N SER A 8 5.92 4.97 5.64
CA SER A 8 5.97 3.63 5.06
C SER A 8 5.06 2.66 5.81
N PHE A 9 5.09 2.70 7.15
CA PHE A 9 4.18 1.90 7.98
C PHE A 9 2.70 2.19 7.70
N TRP A 10 2.31 3.46 7.62
CA TRP A 10 0.92 3.81 7.31
C TRP A 10 0.51 3.41 5.90
N LEU A 11 1.38 3.57 4.91
CA LEU A 11 1.14 3.10 3.53
C LEU A 11 0.95 1.59 3.50
N LEU A 12 1.75 0.84 4.27
CA LEU A 12 1.62 -0.61 4.40
C LEU A 12 0.27 -1.01 5.02
N VAL A 13 -0.14 -0.34 6.11
CA VAL A 13 -1.41 -0.62 6.78
C VAL A 13 -2.59 -0.33 5.86
N ILE A 14 -2.60 0.84 5.21
CA ILE A 14 -3.66 1.23 4.27
C ILE A 14 -3.71 0.26 3.09
N GLY A 15 -2.54 -0.08 2.53
CA GLY A 15 -2.41 -1.08 1.48
C GLY A 15 -2.99 -2.42 1.90
N GLY A 16 -2.51 -3.00 3.01
CA GLY A 16 -2.99 -4.29 3.51
C GLY A 16 -4.48 -4.33 3.80
N LEU A 17 -5.05 -3.25 4.34
CA LEU A 17 -6.50 -3.11 4.53
C LEU A 17 -7.26 -3.07 3.19
N ASN A 18 -6.73 -2.37 2.18
CA ASN A 18 -7.32 -2.39 0.83
C ASN A 18 -7.35 -3.82 0.24
N TRP A 19 -6.30 -4.62 0.42
CA TRP A 19 -6.28 -6.01 -0.03
C TRP A 19 -7.32 -6.88 0.70
N LEU A 20 -7.49 -6.66 2.00
CA LEU A 20 -8.54 -7.35 2.76
C LEU A 20 -9.93 -7.00 2.21
N LEU A 21 -10.20 -5.71 1.97
CA LEU A 21 -11.46 -5.25 1.39
C LEU A 21 -11.69 -5.82 -0.02
N TYR A 22 -10.64 -5.90 -0.85
CA TYR A 22 -10.71 -6.47 -2.19
C TYR A 22 -11.19 -7.93 -2.16
N VAL A 23 -10.64 -8.75 -1.25
CA VAL A 23 -11.06 -10.16 -1.10
C VAL A 23 -12.49 -10.28 -0.56
N LEU A 24 -12.99 -9.27 0.18
CA LEU A 24 -14.40 -9.18 0.59
C LEU A 24 -15.33 -8.69 -0.53
N GLY A 25 -14.83 -8.52 -1.75
CA GLY A 25 -15.60 -8.05 -2.91
C GLY A 25 -15.75 -6.53 -2.99
N TRP A 26 -14.99 -5.77 -2.19
CA TRP A 26 -14.99 -4.31 -2.21
C TRP A 26 -13.77 -3.78 -2.95
N GLU A 27 -14.00 -3.27 -4.17
CA GLU A 27 -12.95 -2.72 -5.01
C GLU A 27 -12.82 -1.20 -4.82
N VAL A 28 -12.10 -0.77 -3.79
CA VAL A 28 -11.86 0.67 -3.51
C VAL A 28 -11.15 1.35 -4.69
N GLY A 29 -10.20 0.66 -5.31
CA GLY A 29 -9.53 1.13 -6.54
C GLY A 29 -10.51 1.29 -7.72
N GLY A 30 -11.50 0.41 -7.84
CA GLY A 30 -12.61 0.49 -8.79
C GLY A 30 -13.41 1.78 -8.63
N VAL A 31 -13.82 2.05 -7.39
CA VAL A 31 -14.68 3.19 -7.07
C VAL A 31 -13.94 4.53 -7.15
N LEU A 32 -12.68 4.60 -6.74
CA LEU A 32 -11.95 5.86 -6.59
C LEU A 32 -10.94 6.14 -7.71
N LEU A 33 -10.36 5.10 -8.30
CA LEU A 33 -9.18 5.21 -9.18
C LEU A 33 -9.38 4.58 -10.56
N GLY A 34 -10.54 3.99 -10.85
CA GLY A 34 -10.87 3.38 -12.14
C GLY A 34 -10.56 1.88 -12.26
N GLY A 35 -10.30 1.19 -11.15
CA GLY A 35 -10.07 -0.25 -11.08
C GLY A 35 -8.58 -0.63 -11.06
N MET A 36 -8.31 -1.92 -10.83
CA MET A 36 -6.93 -2.44 -10.79
C MET A 36 -6.13 -2.17 -12.07
N ASP A 37 -6.81 -2.10 -13.22
CA ASP A 37 -6.18 -1.86 -14.53
C ASP A 37 -5.88 -0.37 -14.79
N ALA A 38 -6.39 0.53 -13.95
CA ALA A 38 -6.13 1.95 -14.10
C ALA A 38 -4.68 2.29 -13.73
N MET A 39 -4.02 3.08 -14.58
CA MET A 39 -2.64 3.54 -14.37
C MET A 39 -2.43 4.17 -12.98
N LEU A 40 -3.42 4.92 -12.48
CA LEU A 40 -3.33 5.55 -11.17
C LEU A 40 -3.36 4.52 -10.02
N ALA A 41 -4.19 3.49 -10.13
CA ALA A 41 -4.21 2.40 -9.15
C ALA A 41 -2.88 1.63 -9.14
N GLN A 42 -2.31 1.37 -10.32
CA GLN A 42 -1.00 0.72 -10.44
C GLN A 42 0.11 1.52 -9.75
N VAL A 43 0.13 2.85 -9.90
CA VAL A 43 1.09 3.70 -9.19
C VAL A 43 0.95 3.57 -7.68
N VAL A 44 -0.28 3.59 -7.16
CA VAL A 44 -0.54 3.41 -5.72
C VAL A 44 -0.04 2.03 -5.25
N TYR A 45 -0.28 0.96 -6.01
CA TYR A 45 0.20 -0.37 -5.65
C TYR A 45 1.72 -0.48 -5.64
N VAL A 46 2.40 0.18 -6.58
CA VAL A 46 3.87 0.26 -6.58
C VAL A 46 4.37 0.99 -5.32
N VAL A 47 3.76 2.12 -4.95
CA VAL A 47 4.14 2.88 -3.75
C VAL A 47 3.94 2.06 -2.47
N VAL A 48 2.82 1.34 -2.36
CA VAL A 48 2.56 0.43 -1.23
C VAL A 48 3.59 -0.71 -1.19
N GLY A 49 3.92 -1.31 -2.34
CA GLY A 49 4.95 -2.35 -2.43
C GLY A 49 6.34 -1.86 -2.03
N LEU A 50 6.71 -0.64 -2.43
CA LEU A 50 7.96 0.00 -2.01
C LEU A 50 7.96 0.28 -0.50
N ALA A 51 6.84 0.70 0.08
CA ALA A 51 6.70 0.87 1.52
C ALA A 51 6.91 -0.45 2.27
N ALA A 52 6.40 -1.56 1.72
CA ALA A 52 6.63 -2.90 2.28
C ALA A 52 8.11 -3.29 2.27
N LEU A 53 8.80 -3.09 1.15
CA LEU A 53 10.24 -3.34 1.07
C LEU A 53 11.01 -2.47 2.06
N PHE A 54 10.65 -1.18 2.17
CA PHE A 54 11.27 -0.27 3.13
C PHE A 54 11.14 -0.78 4.57
N GLU A 55 9.93 -1.17 5.00
CA GLU A 55 9.69 -1.69 6.35
C GLU A 55 10.47 -2.99 6.62
N VAL A 56 10.57 -3.88 5.63
CA VAL A 56 11.39 -5.10 5.74
C VAL A 56 12.86 -4.76 5.97
N PHE A 57 13.46 -3.90 5.13
CA PHE A 57 14.87 -3.50 5.29
C PHE A 57 15.11 -2.69 6.57
N TYR A 58 14.15 -1.85 6.97
CA TYR A 58 14.22 -1.07 8.20
C TYR A 58 14.19 -1.98 9.44
N PHE A 59 13.33 -3.00 9.44
CA PHE A 59 13.25 -3.99 10.52
C PHE A 59 14.54 -4.78 10.68
N PHE A 60 15.16 -5.25 9.59
CA PHE A 60 16.41 -6.03 9.66
C PHE A 60 17.67 -5.21 9.95
N LYS A 61 17.64 -3.89 9.74
CA LYS A 61 18.79 -3.00 10.01
C LYS A 61 18.85 -2.52 11.47
N LYS A 62 17.75 -2.63 12.19
CA LYS A 62 17.62 -2.23 13.59
C LYS A 62 17.89 -3.41 14.52
#